data_AF-A0A957YK07-F1
#
_entry.id   AF-A0A957YK07-F1
#
_cell.length_a   1.000
_cell.length_b   1.000
_cell.length_c   1.000
_cell.angle_alpha   90.00
_cell.angle_beta   90.00
_cell.angle_gamma   90.00
#
_symmetry.space_group_name_H-M   'P 1'
#
loop_
_entity.id
_entity.type
_entity.pdbx_description
1 polymer ?
#
loop_
_entity_poly.entity_id
_entity_poly.type
_entity_poly.pdbx_seq_one_letter_code
_entity_poly.pdbx_strand_id
1 'polypeptide(L)' 'LYPAGRTDAYTIIEITMIEGRTPASKKKLIRLLFDRIKQEVGIEYQDIEICIYESPAYNWGFRGMHGDEVKLNYKINV' A
#
# COMPACT_ATOMS: atom_id res chain seq x y z
N LEU A 1 15.81 13.77 -7.84
CA LEU A 1 16.96 13.54 -6.95
C LEU A 1 16.48 12.63 -5.82
N TYR A 2 17.22 11.57 -5.58
CA TYR A 2 16.94 10.56 -4.56
C TYR A 2 17.99 10.63 -3.43
N PRO A 3 17.75 10.03 -2.25
CA PRO A 3 18.75 9.96 -1.18
C PRO A 3 20.09 9.32 -1.60
N ALA A 4 21.18 9.62 -0.89
CA ALA A 4 22.46 8.96 -1.14
C ALA A 4 22.37 7.44 -0.91
N GLY A 5 22.99 6.64 -1.78
CA GLY A 5 22.93 5.17 -1.75
C GLY A 5 21.79 4.55 -2.57
N ARG A 6 20.94 5.36 -3.21
CA ARG A 6 19.93 4.92 -4.19
C ARG A 6 20.47 4.96 -5.63
N THR A 7 19.75 4.32 -6.56
CA THR A 7 19.98 4.37 -8.02
C THR A 7 18.85 5.11 -8.76
N ASP A 8 18.98 5.29 -10.08
CA ASP A 8 17.92 5.83 -10.94
C ASP A 8 16.61 5.01 -10.96
N ALA A 9 16.63 3.79 -10.42
CA ALA A 9 15.42 2.98 -10.21
C ALA A 9 14.60 3.38 -8.96
N TYR A 10 15.04 4.39 -8.20
CA TYR A 10 14.40 4.81 -6.95
C TYR A 10 12.91 5.13 -7.12
N THR A 11 12.05 4.36 -6.45
CA THR A 11 10.60 4.39 -6.62
C THR A 11 9.89 4.45 -5.26
N ILE A 12 9.03 5.46 -5.09
CA ILE A 12 8.13 5.59 -3.95
C ILE A 12 6.76 5.03 -4.33
N ILE A 13 6.18 4.20 -3.46
CA ILE A 13 4.86 3.59 -3.63
C ILE A 13 3.95 4.06 -2.49
N GLU A 14 2.96 4.88 -2.81
CA GLU A 14 1.95 5.33 -1.86
C GLU A 14 0.66 4.51 -2.02
N ILE A 15 0.15 3.98 -0.91
CA ILE A 15 -1.03 3.11 -0.88
C ILE A 15 -2.09 3.78 0.00
N THR A 16 -3.00 4.54 -0.62
CA THR A 16 -4.18 5.07 0.07
C THR A 16 -5.25 3.99 0.17
N MET A 17 -5.78 3.72 1.37
CA MET A 17 -6.82 2.71 1.58
C MET A 17 -7.78 3.03 2.74
N ILE A 18 -8.92 2.33 2.78
CA ILE A 18 -9.81 2.31 3.94
C ILE A 18 -9.11 1.59 5.10
N GLU A 19 -9.23 2.15 6.30
CA GLU A 19 -8.67 1.63 7.56
C GLU A 19 -9.18 0.23 7.97
N GLY A 20 -8.60 -0.33 9.03
CA GLY A 20 -9.09 -1.55 9.68
C GLY A 20 -8.33 -2.84 9.34
N ARG A 21 -7.33 -2.78 8.44
CA ARG A 21 -6.38 -3.89 8.25
C ARG A 21 -5.52 -4.09 9.49
N THR A 22 -5.21 -5.34 9.83
CA THR A 22 -4.30 -5.62 10.95
C THR A 22 -2.88 -5.12 10.63
N PRO A 23 -2.09 -4.75 11.66
CA PRO A 23 -0.67 -4.43 11.48
C PRO A 23 0.13 -5.60 10.87
N ALA A 24 -0.30 -6.84 11.08
CA ALA A 24 0.30 -8.03 10.48
C ALA A 24 0.07 -8.08 8.97
N SER A 25 -1.17 -7.87 8.50
CA SER A 25 -1.49 -7.84 7.07
C SER A 25 -0.85 -6.66 6.33
N LYS A 26 -0.77 -5.48 6.96
CA LYS A 26 -0.04 -4.33 6.39
C LYS A 26 1.47 -4.60 6.26
N LYS A 27 2.11 -5.18 7.29
CA LYS A 27 3.52 -5.62 7.21
C LYS A 27 3.74 -6.69 6.14
N LYS A 28 2.79 -7.64 5.98
CA LYS A 28 2.83 -8.68 4.95
C LYS A 28 2.72 -8.09 3.54
N LEU A 29 1.85 -7.11 3.31
CA LEU A 29 1.72 -6.42 2.03
C LEU A 29 3.02 -5.72 1.62
N ILE A 30 3.58 -4.89 2.52
CA ILE A 30 4.84 -4.17 2.29
C ILE A 30 5.96 -5.15 1.92
N ARG A 31 6.11 -6.24 2.67
CA ARG A 31 7.17 -7.23 2.43
C ARG A 31 6.99 -7.98 1.10
N LEU A 32 5.77 -8.39 0.78
CA LEU A 32 5.46 -9.02 -0.52
C LEU A 32 5.66 -8.07 -1.71
N LEU A 33 5.50 -6.76 -1.53
CA LEU A 33 5.80 -5.77 -2.56
C LEU A 33 7.31 -5.67 -2.80
N PHE A 34 8.11 -5.50 -1.74
CA PHE A 34 9.59 -5.55 -1.85
C PHE A 34 10.06 -6.84 -2.55
N ASP A 35 9.62 -8.01 -2.07
CA ASP A 35 10.04 -9.31 -2.58
C ASP A 35 9.68 -9.49 -4.07
N ARG A 36 8.45 -9.13 -4.47
CA ARG A 36 8.00 -9.27 -5.86
C ARG A 36 8.59 -8.22 -6.81
N ILE A 37 8.79 -6.99 -6.36
CA ILE A 37 9.42 -5.96 -7.19
C ILE A 37 10.88 -6.36 -7.49
N LYS A 38 11.60 -6.89 -6.49
CA LYS A 38 12.94 -7.43 -6.71
C LYS A 38 12.93 -8.66 -7.62
N GLN A 39 12.00 -9.60 -7.42
CA GLN A 39 11.93 -10.84 -8.20
C GLN A 39 11.51 -10.62 -9.67
N GLU A 40 10.49 -9.80 -9.91
CA GLU A 40 9.81 -9.68 -11.22
C GLU A 40 10.26 -8.45 -12.04
N VAL A 41 10.82 -7.42 -11.38
CA VAL A 41 11.23 -6.15 -12.02
C VAL A 41 12.74 -5.88 -11.85
N GLY A 42 13.40 -6.52 -10.88
CA GLY A 42 14.84 -6.39 -10.64
C GLY A 42 15.28 -5.13 -9.89
N ILE A 43 14.34 -4.33 -9.36
CA ILE A 43 14.67 -3.15 -8.54
C ILE A 43 15.04 -3.62 -7.13
N GLU A 44 16.18 -3.16 -6.63
CA GLU A 44 16.68 -3.56 -5.32
C GLU A 44 15.83 -3.02 -4.15
N TYR A 45 15.83 -3.74 -3.02
CA TYR A 45 15.09 -3.31 -1.83
C TYR A 45 15.49 -1.91 -1.35
N GLN A 46 16.76 -1.55 -1.54
CA GLN A 46 17.26 -0.23 -1.16
C GLN A 46 16.71 0.90 -2.02
N ASP A 47 16.15 0.63 -3.21
CA ASP A 47 15.59 1.63 -4.11
C ASP A 47 14.06 1.78 -4.01
N ILE A 48 13.40 0.95 -3.19
CA ILE A 48 11.95 1.03 -2.97
C ILE A 48 11.63 1.68 -1.62
N GLU A 49 10.64 2.57 -1.61
CA GLU A 49 9.99 3.06 -0.39
C GLU A 49 8.47 2.87 -0.49
N ILE A 50 7.82 2.47 0.60
CA ILE A 50 6.39 2.15 0.62
C ILE A 50 5.71 2.82 1.81
N CYS A 51 4.72 3.67 1.54
CA CYS A 51 3.90 4.32 2.56
C CYS A 51 2.44 3.85 2.43
N ILE A 52 1.77 3.61 3.56
CA ILE A 52 0.33 3.29 3.59
C ILE A 52 -0.39 4.43 4.30
N TYR A 53 -1.33 5.05 3.60
CA TYR A 53 -2.23 6.08 4.12
C TYR A 53 -3.61 5.45 4.35
N GLU A 54 -4.01 5.32 5.61
CA GLU A 54 -5.35 4.85 5.98
C GLU A 54 -6.26 6.03 6.31
N SER A 55 -7.53 5.92 5.94
CA SER A 55 -8.58 6.82 6.42
C SER A 55 -9.90 6.06 6.67
N PRO A 56 -10.79 6.60 7.54
CA PRO A 56 -12.10 6.01 7.81
C PRO A 56 -12.97 5.85 6.56
N ALA A 57 -13.80 4.81 6.56
CA ALA A 57 -14.61 4.44 5.41
C ALA A 57 -15.56 5.55 4.93
N TYR A 58 -16.12 6.36 5.85
CA TYR A 58 -16.97 7.51 5.53
C TYR A 58 -16.24 8.65 4.78
N ASN A 59 -14.90 8.72 4.86
CA ASN A 59 -14.09 9.68 4.10
C ASN A 59 -13.84 9.23 2.64
N TRP A 60 -14.29 8.03 2.24
CA TRP A 60 -14.19 7.54 0.87
C TRP A 60 -15.53 7.64 0.16
N GLY A 61 -15.56 8.18 -1.06
CA GLY A 61 -16.71 8.14 -1.94
C GLY A 61 -16.42 7.32 -3.19
N PHE A 62 -17.20 6.26 -3.46
CA PHE A 62 -17.08 5.48 -4.69
C PHE A 62 -18.41 4.82 -5.07
N ARG A 63 -18.65 4.66 -6.38
CA ARG A 63 -19.92 4.15 -6.94
C ARG A 63 -21.17 4.94 -6.50
N GLY A 64 -21.01 6.21 -6.13
CA GLY A 64 -22.10 7.09 -5.66
C GLY A 64 -22.51 6.89 -4.19
N MET A 65 -21.69 6.20 -3.40
CA MET A 65 -21.91 5.93 -1.97
C MET A 65 -20.65 6.27 -1.15
N HIS A 66 -20.83 6.52 0.15
CA HIS A 66 -19.73 6.52 1.12
C HIS A 66 -19.23 5.09 1.39
N GLY A 67 -17.96 4.94 1.76
CA GLY A 67 -17.30 3.64 1.86
C GLY A 67 -17.85 2.71 2.96
N ASP A 68 -18.55 3.26 3.95
CA ASP A 68 -19.27 2.55 5.02
C ASP A 68 -20.71 2.16 4.63
N GLU A 69 -21.32 2.85 3.66
CA GLU A 69 -22.59 2.44 3.05
C GLU A 69 -22.43 1.21 2.13
N VAL A 70 -21.23 1.04 1.55
CA VAL A 70 -20.94 -0.06 0.62
C VAL A 70 -20.77 -1.39 1.33
N LYS A 71 -21.63 -2.36 1.00
CA LYS A 71 -21.41 -3.78 1.31
C LYS A 71 -20.20 -4.34 0.53
N LEU A 72 -19.02 -4.22 1.13
CA LEU A 72 -17.79 -4.80 0.61
C LEU A 72 -17.89 -6.33 0.53
N ASN A 73 -17.37 -6.91 -0.55
CA ASN A 73 -17.30 -8.36 -0.76
C ASN A 73 -16.08 -9.02 -0.08
N TYR A 74 -15.38 -8.28 0.79
CA TYR A 74 -14.23 -8.76 1.56
C TYR A 74 -14.33 -8.28 3.02
N LYS A 75 -13.80 -9.07 3.95
CA LYS A 75 -13.63 -8.63 5.35
C LYS A 75 -12.59 -7.51 5.40
N ILE A 76 -12.86 -6.43 6.14
CA ILE A 76 -11.88 -5.38 6.42
C ILE A 76 -10.84 -5.89 7.43
N ASN A 77 -11.31 -6.42 8.56
CA ASN A 77 -10.47 -6.82 9.70
C ASN A 77 -9.75 -8.16 9.43
N VAL A 78 -8.64 -8.10 8.69
CA VAL A 78 -7.63 -9.15 8.47
C VAL A 78 -6.23 -8.55 8.47
#